data_AF-A0A4V0EAX9-F1
#
_entry.id   AF-A0A4V0EAX9-F1
#
_cell.length_a   1.000
_cell.length_b   1.000
_cell.length_c   1.000
_cell.angle_alpha   90.00
_cell.angle_beta   90.00
_cell.angle_gamma   90.00
#
_symmetry.space_group_name_H-M   'P 1'
#
loop_
_entity.id
_entity.type
_entity.pdbx_description
1 polymer ?
#
loop_
_entity_poly.entity_id
_entity_poly.type
_entity_poly.pdbx_seq_one_letter_code
_entity_poly.pdbx_strand_id
1 'polypeptide(L)'
;MKQAFAFLGLLLIFTFWFSTYHIKQLQNKVAELEARTPIIIYQVDNYGGELVGKVTDKAIIEGVYTVTIGAYGKFIVTQEQFDSIKIGDDAPDYLRQRGR
;
A
#
# COMPACT_ATOMS: atom_id res chain seq x y z
N MET A 1 -54.80 4.16 -31.33
CA MET A 1 -53.77 5.22 -31.09
C MET A 1 -53.75 5.70 -29.63
N LYS A 2 -54.83 6.24 -29.07
CA LYS A 2 -54.85 6.76 -27.67
C LYS A 2 -54.41 5.75 -26.59
N GLN A 3 -54.85 4.49 -26.71
CA GLN A 3 -54.45 3.42 -25.77
C GLN A 3 -52.95 3.09 -25.86
N ALA A 4 -52.36 3.09 -27.06
CA ALA A 4 -50.93 2.84 -27.24
C ALA A 4 -50.07 3.92 -26.58
N PHE A 5 -50.49 5.19 -26.65
CA PHE A 5 -49.80 6.28 -25.95
C PHE A 5 -49.92 6.17 -24.42
N ALA A 6 -51.06 5.69 -23.91
CA ALA A 6 -51.23 5.42 -22.48
C ALA A 6 -50.32 4.28 -21.98
N PHE A 7 -50.18 3.20 -22.76
CA PHE A 7 -49.26 2.10 -22.45
C PHE A 7 -47.79 2.56 -22.45
N LEU A 8 -47.41 3.38 -23.43
CA LEU A 8 -46.06 3.91 -23.54
C LEU A 8 -45.73 4.84 -22.36
N GLY A 9 -46.68 5.67 -21.93
CA GLY A 9 -46.54 6.49 -20.73
C GLY A 9 -46.36 5.69 -19.44
N LEU A 10 -47.14 4.61 -19.26
CA LEU A 10 -47.00 3.71 -18.10
C LEU A 10 -45.64 2.99 -18.08
N LEU A 11 -45.15 2.57 -19.24
CA LEU A 11 -43.84 1.93 -19.36
C LEU A 11 -42.71 2.91 -19.00
N LEU A 12 -42.79 4.16 -19.46
CA LEU A 12 -41.82 5.20 -19.08
C LEU A 12 -41.83 5.48 -17.58
N ILE A 13 -43.01 5.59 -16.98
CA ILE A 13 -43.16 5.76 -15.52
C ILE A 13 -42.51 4.57 -14.80
N PHE A 14 -42.80 3.33 -15.22
CA PHE A 14 -42.20 2.14 -14.61
C PHE A 14 -40.67 2.13 -14.69
N THR A 15 -40.10 2.46 -15.86
CA THR A 15 -38.63 2.55 -16.02
C THR A 15 -38.02 3.65 -15.16
N PHE A 16 -38.74 4.76 -14.96
CA PHE A 16 -38.30 5.84 -14.09
C PHE A 16 -38.30 5.42 -12.62
N TRP A 17 -39.35 4.75 -12.14
CA TRP A 17 -39.40 4.17 -10.79
C TRP A 17 -38.30 3.12 -10.56
N PHE A 18 -38.08 2.25 -11.55
CA PHE A 18 -37.03 1.24 -11.49
C PHE A 18 -35.63 1.87 -11.42
N SER A 19 -35.38 2.91 -12.24
CA SER A 19 -34.10 3.63 -12.25
C SER A 19 -33.85 4.38 -10.94
N THR A 20 -34.85 5.08 -10.41
CA THR A 20 -34.72 5.82 -9.15
C THR A 20 -34.46 4.89 -7.95
N TYR A 21 -35.07 3.71 -7.94
CA TYR A 21 -34.78 2.67 -6.95
C TYR A 21 -33.31 2.23 -7.00
N HIS A 22 -32.78 1.96 -8.20
CA HIS A 22 -31.40 1.51 -8.36
C HIS A 22 -30.38 2.60 -7.98
N ILE A 23 -30.67 3.86 -8.32
CA ILE A 23 -29.83 5.02 -7.95
C ILE A 23 -29.76 5.14 -6.43
N LYS A 24 -30.88 5.00 -5.71
CA LYS A 24 -30.89 5.07 -4.24
C LYS A 24 -30.04 3.96 -3.59
N GLN A 25 -30.04 2.76 -4.17
CA GLN A 25 -29.19 1.66 -3.71
C GLN A 25 -27.69 1.97 -3.89
N LEU A 26 -27.32 2.60 -5.02
CA LEU A 26 -25.94 3.02 -5.26
C LEU A 26 -25.52 4.15 -4.33
N GLN A 27 -26.38 5.14 -4.10
CA GLN A 27 -26.12 6.23 -3.16
C GLN A 27 -25.89 5.72 -1.74
N ASN A 28 -26.68 4.74 -1.27
CA ASN A 28 -26.48 4.13 0.05
C ASN A 28 -25.12 3.42 0.16
N LYS A 29 -24.69 2.71 -0.88
CA LYS A 29 -23.37 2.06 -0.91
C LYS A 29 -22.23 3.07 -0.91
N VAL A 30 -22.36 4.17 -1.67
CA VAL A 30 -21.37 5.25 -1.67
C VAL A 30 -21.30 5.90 -0.29
N ALA A 31 -22.44 6.22 0.33
CA ALA A 31 -22.48 6.79 1.67
C ALA A 31 -21.84 5.86 2.73
N GLU A 32 -22.04 4.55 2.62
CA GLU A 32 -21.36 3.57 3.48
C GLU A 32 -19.84 3.56 3.25
N LEU A 33 -19.39 3.65 2.00
CA LEU A 33 -17.97 3.70 1.65
C LEU A 33 -17.30 5.02 2.09
N GLU A 34 -17.99 6.15 1.98
CA GLU A 34 -17.52 7.46 2.44
C GLU A 34 -17.47 7.55 3.97
N ALA A 35 -18.40 6.87 4.66
CA ALA A 35 -18.41 6.80 6.12
C ALA A 35 -17.27 5.92 6.68
N ARG A 36 -16.73 5.00 5.87
CA ARG A 36 -15.51 4.26 6.22
C ARG A 36 -14.33 5.21 6.06
N THR A 37 -13.59 5.43 7.14
CA THR A 37 -12.30 6.14 7.05
C THR A 37 -11.38 5.36 6.11
N PRO A 38 -10.85 5.95 5.03
CA PRO A 38 -9.91 5.27 4.16
C PRO A 38 -8.63 4.98 4.94
N ILE A 39 -8.47 3.73 5.37
CA ILE A 39 -7.22 3.25 5.93
C ILE A 39 -6.30 3.01 4.73
N ILE A 40 -5.35 3.92 4.50
CA ILE A 40 -4.28 3.69 3.54
C ILE A 40 -3.38 2.63 4.16
N ILE A 41 -3.57 1.37 3.76
CA ILE A 41 -2.65 0.28 4.11
C ILE A 41 -1.49 0.38 3.11
N TYR A 42 -0.34 0.89 3.56
CA TYR A 42 0.90 0.77 2.81
C TYR A 42 1.32 -0.70 2.84
N GLN A 43 0.87 -1.47 1.85
CA GLN A 43 1.38 -2.81 1.63
C GLN A 43 2.76 -2.68 0.98
N VAL A 44 3.80 -2.75 1.81
CA VAL A 44 5.16 -3.01 1.33
C VAL A 44 5.24 -4.48 0.93
N ASP A 45 5.63 -4.72 -0.32
CA ASP A 45 5.87 -6.04 -0.91
C ASP A 45 7.02 -6.82 -0.26
N ASN A 46 7.79 -6.17 0.62
CA ASN A 46 8.86 -6.77 1.40
C ASN A 46 8.42 -7.31 2.78
N TYR A 47 7.12 -7.28 3.12
CA TYR A 47 6.63 -7.85 4.37
C TYR A 47 6.90 -9.37 4.43
N GLY A 48 7.77 -9.79 5.35
CA GLY A 48 8.23 -11.18 5.47
C GLY A 48 9.44 -11.54 4.60
N GLY A 49 9.99 -10.59 3.84
CA GLY A 49 11.24 -10.78 3.10
C GLY A 49 12.44 -10.77 4.05
N GLU A 50 13.25 -11.84 4.01
CA GLU A 50 14.50 -11.88 4.75
C GLU A 50 15.55 -11.02 4.05
N LEU A 51 16.26 -10.18 4.81
CA LEU A 51 17.40 -9.45 4.27
C LEU A 51 18.57 -10.43 4.15
N VAL A 52 18.77 -10.95 2.94
CA VAL A 52 19.79 -11.93 2.59
C VAL A 52 20.79 -11.29 1.64
N GLY A 53 21.95 -10.92 2.16
CA GLY A 53 22.99 -10.31 1.35
C GLY A 53 24.30 -10.18 2.12
N LYS A 54 25.34 -9.81 1.39
CA LYS A 54 26.65 -9.52 1.97
C LYS A 54 26.91 -8.03 2.01
N VAL A 55 27.74 -7.64 2.97
CA VAL A 55 28.25 -6.27 3.06
C VAL A 55 29.21 -6.05 1.91
N THR A 56 28.89 -5.10 1.04
CA THR A 56 29.68 -4.79 -0.16
C THR A 56 30.53 -3.53 0.01
N ASP A 57 30.14 -2.64 0.92
CA ASP A 57 30.86 -1.38 1.15
C ASP A 57 30.64 -0.85 2.58
N LYS A 58 31.57 -0.02 3.04
CA LYS A 58 31.51 0.67 4.33
C LYS A 58 32.02 2.10 4.15
N ALA A 59 31.20 3.09 4.54
CA ALA A 59 31.54 4.50 4.39
C ALA A 59 31.09 5.34 5.60
N ILE A 60 31.86 6.38 5.90
CA ILE A 60 31.46 7.45 6.83
C ILE A 60 31.09 8.66 5.99
N ILE A 61 29.83 9.08 6.05
CA ILE A 61 29.29 10.16 5.23
C ILE A 61 28.80 11.23 6.19
N GLU A 62 29.43 12.40 6.19
CA GLU A 62 29.07 13.52 7.07
C GLU A 62 29.04 13.14 8.57
N GLY A 63 29.95 12.25 8.98
CA GLY A 63 30.03 11.75 10.37
C GLY A 63 29.03 10.63 10.69
N VAL A 64 28.23 10.18 9.73
CA VAL A 64 27.31 9.06 9.87
C VAL A 64 27.95 7.78 9.34
N TYR A 65 27.98 6.74 10.19
CA TYR A 65 28.51 5.43 9.83
C TYR A 65 27.49 4.65 8.99
N THR A 66 27.92 4.18 7.82
CA THR A 66 27.05 3.48 6.88
C THR A 66 27.66 2.19 6.34
N VAL A 67 26.84 1.16 6.22
CA VAL A 67 27.20 -0.12 5.59
C VAL A 67 26.28 -0.40 4.42
N THR A 68 26.81 -0.87 3.30
CA THR A 68 26.03 -1.20 2.11
C THR A 68 25.84 -2.71 2.02
N ILE A 69 24.60 -3.16 1.93
CA ILE A 69 24.23 -4.56 1.65
C ILE A 69 23.80 -4.64 0.18
N GLY A 70 24.55 -5.39 -0.62
CA GLY A 70 24.46 -5.46 -2.10
C GLY A 70 23.16 -4.95 -2.73
N ALA A 71 22.19 -5.84 -2.96
CA ALA A 71 20.93 -5.51 -3.64
C ALA A 71 19.95 -4.64 -2.82
N TYR A 72 20.23 -4.40 -1.54
CA TYR A 72 19.31 -3.71 -0.62
C TYR A 72 19.67 -2.23 -0.44
N GLY A 73 20.94 -1.87 -0.56
CA GLY A 73 21.41 -0.49 -0.42
C GLY A 73 22.11 -0.21 0.92
N LYS A 74 22.05 1.04 1.36
CA LYS A 74 22.89 1.59 2.43
C LYS A 74 22.13 1.72 3.75
N PHE A 75 22.73 1.24 4.82
CA PHE A 75 22.18 1.21 6.18
C PHE A 75 23.02 2.09 7.09
N ILE A 76 22.35 2.95 7.85
CA ILE A 76 22.98 3.69 8.96
C ILE A 76 23.10 2.74 10.15
N VAL A 77 24.28 2.73 10.75
CA VAL A 77 24.63 1.91 11.91
C VAL A 77 25.33 2.75 12.97
N THR A 78 25.47 2.23 14.19
CA THR A 78 26.34 2.85 15.19
C THR A 78 27.81 2.66 14.83
N GLN A 79 28.70 3.45 15.44
CA GLN A 79 30.14 3.27 15.27
C GLN A 79 30.60 1.86 15.68
N GLU A 80 30.12 1.33 16.80
CA GLU A 80 30.46 -0.01 17.28
C GLU A 80 30.01 -1.11 16.28
N GLN A 81 28.82 -0.96 15.71
CA GLN A 81 28.33 -1.85 14.65
C GLN A 81 29.16 -1.71 13.38
N PHE A 82 29.50 -0.48 13.00
CA PHE A 82 30.38 -0.23 11.87
C PHE A 82 31.72 -0.93 12.06
N ASP A 83 32.38 -0.76 13.21
CA ASP A 83 33.71 -1.32 13.46
C ASP A 83 33.69 -2.85 13.54
N SER A 84 32.60 -3.46 13.99
CA SER A 84 32.43 -4.92 14.06
C SER A 84 32.15 -5.60 12.72
N ILE A 85 31.52 -4.91 11.76
CA ILE A 85 31.20 -5.46 10.44
C ILE A 85 32.40 -5.38 9.48
N LYS A 86 32.65 -6.43 8.69
CA LYS A 86 33.62 -6.42 7.57
C LYS A 86 32.93 -6.55 6.21
N ILE A 87 33.61 -6.06 5.16
CA ILE A 87 33.17 -6.29 3.78
C ILE A 87 33.27 -7.79 3.49
N GLY A 88 32.21 -8.37 2.93
CA GLY A 88 32.05 -9.81 2.69
C GLY A 88 31.26 -10.56 3.75
N ASP A 89 31.05 -9.96 4.94
CA ASP A 89 30.22 -10.54 5.98
C ASP A 89 28.76 -10.63 5.53
N ASP A 90 28.04 -11.63 6.03
CA ASP A 90 26.60 -11.70 5.87
C ASP A 90 25.92 -10.55 6.61
N ALA A 91 24.78 -10.11 6.08
CA ALA A 91 24.06 -9.00 6.66
C ALA A 91 23.60 -9.32 8.09
N PRO A 92 23.97 -8.49 9.09
CA PRO A 92 23.64 -8.73 10.48
C PRO A 92 22.14 -8.78 10.76
N ASP A 93 21.73 -9.63 11.71
CA ASP A 93 20.32 -9.83 12.07
C ASP A 93 19.61 -8.55 12.51
N TYR A 94 20.32 -7.65 13.18
CA TYR A 94 19.75 -6.37 13.63
C TYR A 94 19.45 -5.40 12.47
N LEU A 95 19.97 -5.64 11.26
CA LEU A 95 19.56 -4.91 10.05
C LEU A 95 18.29 -5.51 9.42
N ARG A 96 17.93 -6.75 9.78
CA ARG A 96 16.76 -7.45 9.22
C ARG A 96 15.43 -6.95 9.80
N GLN A 97 15.46 -6.35 10.99
CA GLN A 97 14.25 -5.85 11.65
C GLN A 97 14.21 -4.32 11.66
N ARG A 98 13.39 -3.75 10.77
CA ARG A 98 12.81 -2.42 11.01
C ARG A 98 11.38 -2.38 10.46
N GLY A 99 10.42 -2.41 11.39
CA GLY A 99 8.98 -2.37 11.11
C GLY A 99 8.22 -3.24 12.09
N ARG A 100 8.06 -2.77 13.34
CA ARG A 100 6.86 -3.11 14.12
C ARG A 100 5.86 -1.99 13.92
#